data_AF-A0A6P0Z0I1-F1
#
_entry.id   AF-A0A6P0Z0I1-F1
#
_cell.length_a   1.000
_cell.length_b   1.000
_cell.length_c   1.000
_cell.angle_alpha   90.00
_cell.angle_beta   90.00
_cell.angle_gamma   90.00
#
_symmetry.space_group_name_H-M   'P 1'
#
loop_
_entity.id
_entity.type
_entity.pdbx_description
1 polymer ?
#
loop_
_entity_poly.entity_id
_entity_poly.type
_entity_poly.pdbx_seq_one_letter_code
_entity_poly.pdbx_strand_id
1 'polypeptide(L)'
;MVSPTSSPKISFVVSDLSESVSLRAYLLSQVCQSLGYDVEVIGFQSGPELYAAPPQNIPITSVPWRSHPQFLGQMRQLLPRITGDIIYAVKPKPSSFGVALFKQLRTHRPLILDIDDWEMSWHGGDDWSYRPVSPKQLYRDICKPGGQLRQPDHPLYVKWMEACVSRADAITVNTSFLQKRFGGVYMPNGKDTELFNPALYDGDRSRQRYGLSEYRVLMFPGAPRPHKGVEDVLIALEQLNQPDLRLVIVGGSPYDDYDDRLQQQWGQWIIKLPRCPMEQMPEIIAAAHIIVVPQRDTLAAQSQFPLKMTDGMAMAKPVLSTTVGDIPDILGNAGYLVDPESPDQLAEAIAGIFSDFDSATHRGQQGRSRCIDYYSIKAMARTLATVMSPYAPSHPANPLHDVSLA
;
A
#
# COMPACT_ATOMS: atom_id res chain seq x y z
N MET A 1 -5.08 20.62 40.71
CA MET A 1 -4.10 20.21 39.68
C MET A 1 -4.75 19.12 38.87
N VAL A 2 -5.22 19.46 37.67
CA VAL A 2 -5.76 18.47 36.73
C VAL A 2 -4.55 17.68 36.22
N SER A 3 -4.50 16.37 36.48
CA SER A 3 -3.52 15.48 35.87
C SER A 3 -3.56 15.69 34.36
N PRO A 4 -2.42 15.78 33.63
CA PRO A 4 -2.48 15.72 32.18
C PRO A 4 -3.15 14.40 31.83
N THR A 5 -4.33 14.47 31.22
CA THR A 5 -5.00 13.29 30.69
C THR A 5 -4.10 12.76 29.59
N SER A 6 -3.46 11.61 29.83
CA SER A 6 -2.61 10.96 28.84
C SER A 6 -3.41 10.72 27.56
N SER A 7 -2.83 11.05 26.40
CA SER A 7 -3.44 10.76 25.11
C SER A 7 -3.79 9.26 25.01
N PRO A 8 -4.94 8.90 24.42
CA PRO A 8 -5.26 7.49 24.19
C PRO A 8 -4.19 6.81 23.34
N LYS A 9 -3.81 5.60 23.74
CA LYS A 9 -2.73 4.85 23.08
C LYS A 9 -3.27 3.83 22.09
N ILE A 10 -2.64 3.69 20.93
CA ILE A 10 -2.94 2.66 19.92
C ILE A 10 -1.75 1.71 19.79
N SER A 11 -2.01 0.40 19.86
CA SER A 11 -1.05 -0.62 19.46
C SER A 11 -1.36 -1.12 18.06
N PHE A 12 -0.50 -0.78 17.09
CA PHE A 12 -0.53 -1.39 15.77
C PHE A 12 0.09 -2.78 15.82
N VAL A 13 -0.65 -3.81 15.42
CA VAL A 13 -0.20 -5.21 15.40
C VAL A 13 0.08 -5.63 13.96
N VAL A 14 1.35 -5.87 13.65
CA VAL A 14 1.85 -6.14 12.29
C VAL A 14 2.35 -7.58 12.19
N SER A 15 2.05 -8.25 11.07
CA SER A 15 2.41 -9.65 10.85
C SER A 15 3.92 -9.86 10.81
N ASP A 16 4.63 -9.09 10.00
CA ASP A 16 6.09 -9.13 9.89
C ASP A 16 6.66 -7.73 9.59
N LEU A 17 7.48 -7.24 10.51
CA LEU A 17 8.14 -5.93 10.43
C LEU A 17 9.29 -5.91 9.41
N SER A 18 9.75 -7.08 8.96
CA SER A 18 10.74 -7.21 7.87
C SER A 18 10.12 -7.18 6.47
N GLU A 19 8.79 -7.08 6.36
CA GLU A 19 8.06 -7.03 5.09
C GLU A 19 7.36 -5.69 4.84
N SER A 20 6.93 -5.47 3.60
CA SER A 20 6.30 -4.22 3.14
C SER A 20 5.00 -3.86 3.84
N VAL A 21 4.34 -4.83 4.49
CA VAL A 21 3.15 -4.60 5.33
C VAL A 21 3.39 -3.57 6.44
N SER A 22 4.63 -3.44 6.92
CA SER A 22 5.03 -2.42 7.90
C SER A 22 4.80 -0.99 7.41
N LEU A 23 4.91 -0.73 6.10
CA LEU A 23 4.72 0.60 5.53
C LEU A 23 3.29 1.11 5.75
N ARG A 24 2.28 0.25 5.62
CA ARG A 24 0.89 0.60 5.88
C ARG A 24 0.67 0.94 7.36
N ALA A 25 1.26 0.16 8.25
CA ALA A 25 1.20 0.42 9.69
C ALA A 25 1.88 1.75 10.07
N TYR A 26 3.01 2.08 9.43
CA TYR A 26 3.70 3.36 9.63
C TYR A 26 2.89 4.56 9.15
N LEU A 27 2.27 4.44 7.97
CA LEU A 27 1.38 5.49 7.47
C LEU A 27 0.20 5.71 8.43
N LEU A 28 -0.48 4.63 8.83
CA LEU A 28 -1.62 4.71 9.76
C LEU A 28 -1.20 5.31 11.11
N SER A 29 -0.05 4.92 11.64
CA SER A 29 0.42 5.40 12.95
C SER A 29 0.80 6.89 12.91
N GLN A 30 1.41 7.37 11.82
CA GLN A 30 1.66 8.81 11.61
C GLN A 30 0.34 9.61 11.50
N VAL A 31 -0.65 9.07 10.78
CA VAL A 31 -1.99 9.68 10.71
C VAL A 31 -2.61 9.75 12.11
N CYS A 32 -2.58 8.66 12.87
CA CYS A 32 -3.11 8.65 14.24
C CYS A 32 -2.36 9.63 15.17
N GLN A 33 -1.04 9.77 15.05
CA GLN A 33 -0.29 10.80 15.79
C GLN A 33 -0.76 12.21 15.43
N SER A 34 -1.01 12.48 14.15
CA SER A 34 -1.56 13.78 13.72
C SER A 34 -2.97 14.06 14.27
N LEU A 35 -3.70 13.00 14.65
CA LEU A 35 -5.01 13.07 15.31
C LEU A 35 -4.92 13.11 16.85
N GLY A 36 -3.71 13.18 17.42
CA GLY A 36 -3.49 13.32 18.86
C GLY A 36 -3.39 12.00 19.66
N TYR A 37 -3.25 10.85 18.98
CA TYR A 37 -3.07 9.56 19.65
C TYR A 37 -1.60 9.26 19.91
N ASP A 38 -1.32 8.66 21.07
CA ASP A 38 -0.04 7.98 21.29
C ASP A 38 -0.06 6.65 20.51
N VAL A 39 1.06 6.28 19.88
CA VAL A 39 1.12 5.08 19.04
C VAL A 39 2.34 4.24 19.37
N GLU A 40 2.21 2.93 19.18
CA GLU A 40 3.31 1.99 19.10
C GLU A 40 3.06 0.99 17.98
N VAL A 41 4.11 0.47 17.37
CA VAL A 41 4.03 -0.58 16.35
C VAL A 41 4.71 -1.82 16.89
N ILE A 42 3.98 -2.92 16.90
CA ILE A 42 4.37 -4.18 17.51
C ILE A 42 4.12 -5.31 16.54
N GLY A 43 5.07 -6.24 16.41
CA GLY A 43 4.91 -7.35 15.48
C GLY A 43 6.00 -8.40 15.60
N PHE A 44 5.99 -9.33 14.66
CA PHE A 44 7.08 -10.28 14.50
C PHE A 44 8.13 -9.73 13.53
N GLN A 45 9.31 -10.35 13.52
CA GLN A 45 10.39 -10.00 12.61
C GLN A 45 11.06 -11.29 12.12
N SER A 46 10.97 -11.58 10.83
CA SER A 46 11.63 -12.76 10.23
C SER A 46 13.03 -12.46 9.69
N GLY A 47 13.27 -11.22 9.25
CA GLY A 47 14.52 -10.77 8.67
C GLY A 47 15.50 -10.18 9.69
N PRO A 48 16.76 -9.97 9.28
CA PRO A 48 17.77 -9.34 10.12
C PRO A 48 17.46 -7.86 10.39
N GLU A 49 16.71 -7.21 9.49
CA GLU A 49 16.40 -5.78 9.52
C GLU A 49 14.90 -5.54 9.34
N LEU A 50 14.46 -4.33 9.69
CA LEU A 50 13.13 -3.84 9.35
C LEU A 50 13.05 -3.57 7.84
N TYR A 51 11.85 -3.68 7.26
CA TYR A 51 11.68 -3.44 5.82
C TYR A 51 12.03 -2.01 5.39
N ALA A 52 11.71 -1.03 6.24
CA ALA A 52 12.00 0.38 6.07
C ALA A 52 12.30 1.02 7.42
N ALA A 53 13.00 2.16 7.39
CA ALA A 53 13.24 2.94 8.59
C ALA A 53 11.89 3.40 9.18
N PRO A 54 11.65 3.17 10.49
CA PRO A 54 10.41 3.61 11.13
C PRO A 54 10.37 5.14 11.23
N PRO A 55 9.17 5.74 11.24
CA PRO A 55 9.03 7.17 11.49
C PRO A 55 9.62 7.58 12.85
N GLN A 56 10.09 8.83 12.94
CA GLN A 56 10.59 9.38 14.20
C GLN A 56 9.51 9.34 15.29
N ASN A 57 9.91 9.04 16.53
CA ASN A 57 9.03 9.02 17.70
C ASN A 57 7.92 7.94 17.67
N ILE A 58 8.07 6.88 16.88
CA ILE A 58 7.17 5.71 16.93
C ILE A 58 7.93 4.52 17.52
N PRO A 59 7.64 4.11 18.76
CA PRO A 59 8.25 2.92 19.36
C PRO A 59 7.94 1.67 18.54
N ILE A 60 8.99 0.96 18.14
CA ILE A 60 8.88 -0.33 17.44
C ILE A 60 9.27 -1.45 18.40
N THR A 61 8.41 -2.43 18.55
CA THR A 61 8.71 -3.63 19.34
C THR A 61 8.56 -4.89 18.50
N SER A 62 9.65 -5.60 18.29
CA SER A 62 9.64 -6.87 17.57
C SER A 62 9.84 -8.08 18.49
N VAL A 63 9.31 -9.22 18.04
CA VAL A 63 9.60 -10.56 18.57
C VAL A 63 10.05 -11.44 17.40
N PRO A 64 11.06 -12.32 17.55
CA PRO A 64 11.52 -13.16 16.45
C PRO A 64 10.41 -14.02 15.84
N TRP A 65 10.30 -14.02 14.51
CA TRP A 65 9.41 -14.94 13.80
C TRP A 65 9.89 -16.38 13.96
N ARG A 66 8.96 -17.32 14.20
CA ARG A 66 9.23 -18.76 14.26
C ARG A 66 8.07 -19.52 13.65
N SER A 67 8.35 -20.66 13.02
CA SER A 67 7.32 -21.59 12.57
C SER A 67 6.62 -22.27 13.76
N HIS A 68 5.44 -22.86 13.54
CA HIS A 68 4.79 -23.70 14.54
C HIS A 68 5.65 -24.92 14.91
N PRO A 69 5.56 -25.42 16.16
CA PRO A 69 4.74 -24.88 17.26
C PRO A 69 5.38 -23.69 18.00
N GLN A 70 6.65 -23.37 17.75
CA GLN A 70 7.38 -22.31 18.46
C GLN A 70 6.74 -20.93 18.33
N PHE A 71 6.02 -20.68 17.23
CA PHE A 71 5.23 -19.46 17.04
C PHE A 71 4.32 -19.14 18.24
N LEU A 72 3.71 -20.14 18.87
CA LEU A 72 2.83 -19.94 20.03
C LEU A 72 3.59 -19.36 21.23
N GLY A 73 4.86 -19.74 21.39
CA GLY A 73 5.75 -19.16 22.40
C GLY A 73 6.07 -17.71 22.10
N GLN A 74 6.32 -17.37 20.84
CA GLN A 74 6.57 -15.98 20.40
C GLN A 74 5.32 -15.11 20.58
N MET A 75 4.14 -15.62 20.25
CA MET A 75 2.85 -14.96 20.50
C MET A 75 2.65 -14.66 21.99
N ARG A 76 2.97 -15.60 22.88
CA ARG A 76 2.90 -15.38 24.35
C ARG A 76 3.86 -14.28 24.83
N GLN A 77 4.99 -14.09 24.16
CA GLN A 77 5.93 -12.99 24.46
C GLN A 77 5.44 -11.64 23.91
N LEU A 78 4.73 -11.64 22.77
CA LEU A 78 4.22 -10.43 22.12
C LEU A 78 2.99 -9.85 22.85
N LEU A 79 2.07 -10.70 23.30
CA LEU A 79 0.77 -10.29 23.87
C LEU A 79 0.83 -9.30 25.06
N PRO A 80 1.76 -9.44 26.03
CA PRO A 80 1.90 -8.47 27.11
C PRO A 80 2.41 -7.09 26.65
N ARG A 81 3.05 -7.03 25.48
CA ARG A 81 3.63 -5.80 24.93
C ARG A 81 2.60 -4.95 24.19
N ILE A 82 1.47 -5.52 23.78
CA ILE A 82 0.32 -4.78 23.23
C ILE A 82 -0.35 -4.03 24.39
N THR A 83 -0.08 -2.72 24.50
CA THR A 83 -0.49 -1.89 25.65
C THR A 83 -1.54 -0.82 25.34
N GLY A 84 -1.91 -0.66 24.08
CA GLY A 84 -2.85 0.35 23.61
C GLY A 84 -4.25 0.18 24.20
N ASP A 85 -4.93 1.31 24.37
CA ASP A 85 -6.35 1.38 24.64
C ASP A 85 -7.18 0.91 23.44
N ILE A 86 -6.64 1.07 22.24
CA ILE A 86 -7.16 0.55 20.97
C ILE A 86 -6.10 -0.38 20.36
N ILE A 87 -6.55 -1.53 19.86
CA ILE A 87 -5.71 -2.47 19.11
C ILE A 87 -6.01 -2.28 17.63
N TYR A 88 -4.99 -2.06 16.80
CA TYR A 88 -5.15 -1.87 15.37
C TYR A 88 -4.36 -2.94 14.61
N ALA A 89 -5.03 -3.99 14.16
CA ALA A 89 -4.41 -5.06 13.39
C ALA A 89 -4.26 -4.67 11.92
N VAL A 90 -3.11 -4.98 11.32
CA VAL A 90 -2.87 -4.79 9.88
C VAL A 90 -2.86 -6.16 9.21
N LYS A 91 -3.75 -6.34 8.22
CA LYS A 91 -4.06 -7.57 7.48
C LYS A 91 -4.76 -8.65 8.31
N PRO A 92 -5.67 -9.45 7.69
CA PRO A 92 -6.35 -10.55 8.36
C PRO A 92 -5.43 -11.79 8.43
N LYS A 93 -4.27 -11.68 9.09
CA LYS A 93 -3.32 -12.77 9.26
C LYS A 93 -3.35 -13.33 10.69
N PRO A 94 -3.08 -14.62 10.90
CA PRO A 94 -2.93 -15.19 12.24
C PRO A 94 -1.90 -14.45 13.09
N SER A 95 -0.80 -14.01 12.48
CA SER A 95 0.27 -13.28 13.15
C SER A 95 -0.03 -11.80 13.48
N SER A 96 -1.08 -11.22 12.89
CA SER A 96 -1.56 -9.88 13.23
C SER A 96 -2.96 -9.93 13.83
N PHE A 97 -4.00 -10.03 13.00
CA PHE A 97 -5.39 -10.07 13.41
C PHE A 97 -5.70 -11.22 14.37
N GLY A 98 -5.10 -12.40 14.18
CA GLY A 98 -5.27 -13.53 15.12
C GLY A 98 -4.72 -13.23 16.52
N VAL A 99 -3.54 -12.62 16.62
CA VAL A 99 -2.97 -12.15 17.88
C VAL A 99 -3.84 -11.05 18.50
N ALA A 100 -4.31 -10.12 17.69
CA ALA A 100 -5.14 -9.01 18.11
C ALA A 100 -6.51 -9.48 18.65
N LEU A 101 -7.18 -10.42 17.97
CA LEU A 101 -8.40 -11.08 18.44
C LEU A 101 -8.17 -11.77 19.79
N PHE A 102 -7.05 -12.48 19.95
CA PHE A 102 -6.74 -13.14 21.21
C PHE A 102 -6.55 -12.13 22.36
N LYS A 103 -5.93 -10.98 22.08
CA LYS A 103 -5.80 -9.88 23.04
C LYS A 103 -7.15 -9.23 23.35
N GLN A 104 -7.97 -8.95 22.34
CA GLN A 104 -9.32 -8.40 22.48
C GLN A 104 -10.19 -9.32 23.38
N LEU A 105 -10.20 -10.63 23.12
CA LEU A 105 -10.95 -11.60 23.93
C LEU A 105 -10.55 -11.63 25.42
N ARG A 106 -9.32 -11.20 25.76
CA ARG A 106 -8.82 -11.16 27.14
C ARG A 106 -8.97 -9.82 27.82
N THR A 107 -9.02 -8.74 27.05
CA THR A 107 -8.91 -7.37 27.57
C THR A 107 -10.09 -6.48 27.25
N HIS A 108 -10.97 -6.92 26.35
CA HIS A 108 -12.12 -6.17 25.83
C HIS A 108 -11.76 -4.79 25.27
N ARG A 109 -10.50 -4.58 24.88
CA ARG A 109 -10.08 -3.36 24.18
C ARG A 109 -10.63 -3.35 22.76
N PRO A 110 -11.10 -2.20 22.24
CA PRO A 110 -11.53 -2.08 20.86
C PRO A 110 -10.48 -2.58 19.87
N LEU A 111 -10.93 -3.33 18.86
CA LEU A 111 -10.11 -3.89 17.80
C LEU A 111 -10.53 -3.35 16.44
N ILE A 112 -9.64 -2.61 15.80
CA ILE A 112 -9.78 -2.17 14.41
C ILE A 112 -8.92 -3.06 13.53
N LEU A 113 -9.45 -3.49 12.38
CA LEU A 113 -8.73 -4.25 11.37
C LEU A 113 -8.57 -3.44 10.08
N ASP A 114 -7.32 -3.17 9.67
CA ASP A 114 -7.02 -2.62 8.34
C ASP A 114 -6.72 -3.77 7.36
N ILE A 115 -7.33 -3.73 6.17
CA ILE A 115 -7.09 -4.66 5.08
C ILE A 115 -6.68 -3.84 3.85
N ASP A 116 -5.42 -3.93 3.47
CA ASP A 116 -4.81 -3.14 2.39
C ASP A 116 -4.44 -3.96 1.14
N ASP A 117 -4.58 -5.28 1.23
CA ASP A 117 -4.36 -6.25 0.15
C ASP A 117 -5.21 -7.50 0.41
N TRP A 118 -5.58 -8.22 -0.65
CA TRP A 118 -6.23 -9.52 -0.52
C TRP A 118 -5.19 -10.64 -0.61
N GLU A 119 -4.75 -11.16 0.54
CA GLU A 119 -3.69 -12.18 0.62
C GLU A 119 -4.01 -13.43 -0.21
N MET A 120 -5.26 -13.87 -0.26
CA MET A 120 -5.62 -15.06 -1.04
C MET A 120 -5.51 -14.84 -2.54
N SER A 121 -5.48 -13.60 -3.04
CA SER A 121 -5.28 -13.31 -4.47
C SER A 121 -3.96 -13.89 -5.00
N TRP A 122 -2.94 -13.98 -4.13
CA TRP A 122 -1.63 -14.57 -4.43
C TRP A 122 -1.64 -16.11 -4.46
N HIS A 123 -2.74 -16.74 -4.03
CA HIS A 123 -2.89 -18.18 -3.91
C HIS A 123 -3.97 -18.75 -4.84
N GLY A 124 -4.49 -17.97 -5.78
CA GLY A 124 -5.61 -18.38 -6.65
C GLY A 124 -6.98 -18.00 -6.09
N GLY A 125 -7.04 -17.11 -5.10
CA GLY A 125 -8.27 -16.52 -4.61
C GLY A 125 -9.20 -17.50 -3.92
N ASP A 126 -10.49 -17.39 -4.24
CA ASP A 126 -11.54 -18.18 -3.60
C ASP A 126 -11.43 -19.68 -3.91
N ASP A 127 -10.90 -20.04 -5.07
CA ASP A 127 -10.71 -21.43 -5.51
C ASP A 127 -9.61 -22.18 -4.76
N TRP A 128 -8.75 -21.46 -4.02
CA TRP A 128 -7.69 -22.08 -3.25
C TRP A 128 -8.27 -23.02 -2.18
N SER A 129 -7.76 -24.25 -2.10
CA SER A 129 -8.07 -25.15 -0.99
C SER A 129 -6.88 -26.02 -0.64
N TYR A 130 -6.65 -26.22 0.66
CA TYR A 130 -5.64 -27.15 1.14
C TYR A 130 -6.17 -28.59 1.05
N ARG A 131 -5.53 -29.42 0.23
CA ARG A 131 -5.87 -30.83 0.04
C ARG A 131 -4.60 -31.70 0.05
N PRO A 132 -4.24 -32.33 1.18
CA PRO A 132 -3.08 -33.20 1.22
C PRO A 132 -3.34 -34.47 0.40
N VAL A 133 -2.38 -34.84 -0.47
CA VAL A 133 -2.49 -36.00 -1.37
C VAL A 133 -2.57 -37.33 -0.60
N SER A 134 -2.10 -37.35 0.67
CA SER A 134 -2.19 -38.53 1.54
C SER A 134 -2.10 -38.15 3.03
N PRO A 135 -2.51 -39.04 3.96
CA PRO A 135 -2.27 -38.85 5.39
C PRO A 135 -0.79 -38.66 5.74
N LYS A 136 0.11 -39.31 4.98
CA LYS A 136 1.57 -39.13 5.13
C LYS A 136 2.01 -37.72 4.75
N GLN A 137 1.41 -37.12 3.71
CA GLN A 137 1.70 -35.75 3.34
C GLN A 137 1.19 -34.77 4.41
N LEU A 138 -0.03 -34.97 4.92
CA LEU A 138 -0.57 -34.18 6.03
C LEU A 138 0.36 -34.22 7.27
N TYR A 139 0.85 -35.41 7.63
CA TYR A 139 1.82 -35.54 8.71
C TYR A 139 3.12 -34.77 8.43
N ARG A 140 3.63 -34.81 7.20
CA ARG A 140 4.83 -34.02 6.82
C ARG A 140 4.57 -32.53 6.94
N ASP A 141 3.42 -32.08 6.46
CA ASP A 141 3.04 -30.66 6.45
C ASP A 141 2.93 -30.09 7.87
N ILE A 142 2.49 -30.89 8.84
CA ILE A 142 2.34 -30.47 10.24
C ILE A 142 3.65 -30.66 11.03
N CYS A 143 4.31 -31.81 10.89
CA CYS A 143 5.35 -32.22 11.85
C CYS A 143 6.79 -32.02 11.35
N LYS A 144 7.04 -32.04 10.03
CA LYS A 144 8.43 -31.99 9.52
C LYS A 144 8.94 -30.56 9.40
N PRO A 145 10.25 -30.31 9.57
CA PRO A 145 10.85 -29.02 9.21
C PRO A 145 10.51 -28.67 7.75
N GLY A 146 10.07 -27.44 7.49
CA GLY A 146 9.61 -27.00 6.17
C GLY A 146 8.21 -27.48 5.76
N GLY A 147 7.47 -28.18 6.62
CA GLY A 147 6.07 -28.51 6.37
C GLY A 147 5.21 -27.24 6.23
N GLN A 148 4.37 -27.17 5.20
CA GLN A 148 3.64 -25.95 4.86
C GLN A 148 2.70 -25.46 5.96
N LEU A 149 2.05 -26.39 6.68
CA LEU A 149 1.14 -26.07 7.80
C LEU A 149 1.88 -25.59 9.05
N ARG A 150 3.22 -25.59 9.05
CA ARG A 150 4.02 -24.96 10.10
C ARG A 150 4.20 -23.46 9.90
N GLN A 151 3.88 -22.92 8.73
CA GLN A 151 3.93 -21.48 8.51
C GLN A 151 2.74 -20.81 9.22
N PRO A 152 2.98 -19.87 10.17
CA PRO A 152 1.93 -19.23 10.94
C PRO A 152 0.85 -18.55 10.08
N ASP A 153 1.25 -17.96 8.97
CA ASP A 153 0.36 -17.29 8.03
C ASP A 153 0.11 -18.12 6.76
N HIS A 154 0.12 -19.45 6.88
CA HIS A 154 -0.27 -20.33 5.78
C HIS A 154 -1.68 -19.98 5.26
N PRO A 155 -1.97 -20.07 3.95
CA PRO A 155 -3.24 -19.61 3.38
C PRO A 155 -4.49 -20.26 3.99
N LEU A 156 -4.36 -21.49 4.52
CA LEU A 156 -5.41 -22.16 5.29
C LEU A 156 -5.87 -21.31 6.48
N TYR A 157 -4.90 -20.80 7.23
CA TYR A 157 -5.14 -20.02 8.44
C TYR A 157 -5.55 -18.58 8.11
N VAL A 158 -5.05 -18.03 7.00
CA VAL A 158 -5.54 -16.76 6.46
C VAL A 158 -7.01 -16.84 6.10
N LYS A 159 -7.48 -17.91 5.42
CA LYS A 159 -8.93 -18.12 5.19
C LYS A 159 -9.73 -18.19 6.49
N TRP A 160 -9.18 -18.80 7.54
CA TRP A 160 -9.86 -18.78 8.85
C TRP A 160 -9.95 -17.38 9.43
N MET A 161 -8.92 -16.55 9.26
CA MET A 161 -8.94 -15.15 9.69
C MET A 161 -9.90 -14.30 8.86
N GLU A 162 -10.00 -14.51 7.55
CA GLU A 162 -11.02 -13.87 6.69
C GLU A 162 -12.44 -14.17 7.22
N ALA A 163 -12.72 -15.42 7.60
CA ALA A 163 -14.00 -15.81 8.20
C ALA A 163 -14.25 -15.18 9.60
N CYS A 164 -13.22 -14.59 10.21
CA CYS A 164 -13.31 -13.93 11.51
C CYS A 164 -13.34 -12.40 11.41
N VAL A 165 -13.26 -11.81 10.20
CA VAL A 165 -13.15 -10.35 10.00
C VAL A 165 -14.28 -9.58 10.70
N SER A 166 -15.50 -10.12 10.70
CA SER A 166 -16.67 -9.53 11.39
C SER A 166 -16.56 -9.45 12.91
N ARG A 167 -15.51 -10.02 13.53
CA ARG A 167 -15.22 -9.89 14.96
C ARG A 167 -14.46 -8.61 15.31
N ALA A 168 -13.90 -7.90 14.33
CA ALA A 168 -13.34 -6.58 14.57
C ALA A 168 -14.48 -5.59 14.90
N ASP A 169 -14.21 -4.66 15.80
CA ASP A 169 -15.18 -3.60 16.15
C ASP A 169 -15.34 -2.62 14.99
N ALA A 170 -14.27 -2.37 14.22
CA ALA A 170 -14.28 -1.62 12.97
C ALA A 170 -13.32 -2.23 11.95
N ILE A 171 -13.61 -2.00 10.66
CA ILE A 171 -12.79 -2.47 9.55
C ILE A 171 -12.50 -1.27 8.63
N THR A 172 -11.24 -1.09 8.25
CA THR A 172 -10.80 -0.15 7.22
C THR A 172 -10.24 -0.90 6.02
N VAL A 173 -10.59 -0.45 4.82
CA VAL A 173 -10.17 -1.08 3.55
C VAL A 173 -9.72 -0.02 2.56
N ASN A 174 -8.70 -0.29 1.74
CA ASN A 174 -8.16 0.73 0.82
C ASN A 174 -8.64 0.61 -0.64
N THR A 175 -9.41 -0.42 -0.98
CA THR A 175 -10.01 -0.62 -2.31
C THR A 175 -11.50 -0.91 -2.24
N SER A 176 -12.26 -0.56 -3.29
CA SER A 176 -13.68 -0.92 -3.39
C SER A 176 -13.88 -2.43 -3.49
N PHE A 177 -12.91 -3.15 -4.07
CA PHE A 177 -12.87 -4.62 -4.08
C PHE A 177 -12.91 -5.18 -2.65
N LEU A 178 -12.00 -4.71 -1.79
CA LEU A 178 -11.92 -5.15 -0.40
C LEU A 178 -13.16 -4.73 0.39
N GLN A 179 -13.72 -3.55 0.11
CA GLN A 179 -14.97 -3.11 0.73
C GLN A 179 -16.15 -4.02 0.38
N LYS A 180 -16.31 -4.38 -0.89
CA LYS A 180 -17.36 -5.32 -1.32
C LYS A 180 -17.17 -6.70 -0.69
N ARG A 181 -15.92 -7.11 -0.48
CA ARG A 181 -15.57 -8.44 0.06
C ARG A 181 -15.72 -8.53 1.58
N PHE A 182 -15.21 -7.56 2.31
CA PHE A 182 -15.08 -7.62 3.78
C PHE A 182 -15.97 -6.61 4.51
N GLY A 183 -16.62 -5.70 3.80
CA GLY A 183 -17.32 -4.55 4.37
C GLY A 183 -16.35 -3.48 4.85
N GLY A 184 -16.78 -2.70 5.84
CA GLY A 184 -15.95 -1.66 6.45
C GLY A 184 -15.94 -0.32 5.72
N VAL A 185 -15.11 0.58 6.23
CA VAL A 185 -14.99 1.95 5.75
C VAL A 185 -13.90 2.02 4.69
N TYR A 186 -14.26 2.50 3.50
CA TYR A 186 -13.31 2.80 2.44
C TYR A 186 -12.39 3.95 2.85
N MET A 187 -11.11 3.63 3.01
CA MET A 187 -10.04 4.52 3.42
C MET A 187 -8.81 4.26 2.55
N PRO A 188 -8.73 4.91 1.37
CA PRO A 188 -7.64 4.72 0.43
C PRO A 188 -6.30 5.14 1.04
N ASN A 189 -5.21 4.77 0.37
CA ASN A 189 -3.89 5.14 0.88
C ASN A 189 -3.64 6.64 0.77
N GLY A 190 -3.25 7.27 1.88
CA GLY A 190 -2.87 8.68 1.92
C GLY A 190 -1.50 8.93 1.29
N LYS A 191 -1.42 9.90 0.39
CA LYS A 191 -0.20 10.42 -0.22
C LYS A 191 0.28 11.66 0.55
N ASP A 192 1.57 11.71 0.85
CA ASP A 192 2.19 12.92 1.39
C ASP A 192 2.29 13.98 0.28
N THR A 193 1.27 14.81 0.17
CA THR A 193 1.20 15.86 -0.84
C THR A 193 2.11 17.05 -0.53
N GLU A 194 2.66 17.15 0.68
CA GLU A 194 3.62 18.20 1.02
C GLU A 194 5.04 17.79 0.55
N LEU A 195 5.41 16.51 0.74
CA LEU A 195 6.63 15.94 0.18
C LEU A 195 6.55 15.81 -1.35
N PHE A 196 5.46 15.26 -1.87
CA PHE A 196 5.20 15.17 -3.31
C PHE A 196 4.53 16.46 -3.77
N ASN A 197 5.32 17.53 -3.85
CA ASN A 197 4.87 18.85 -4.27
C ASN A 197 5.60 19.30 -5.54
N PRO A 198 4.92 19.43 -6.69
CA PRO A 198 5.56 19.78 -7.95
C PRO A 198 6.16 21.20 -7.95
N ALA A 199 5.71 22.10 -7.08
CA ALA A 199 6.27 23.45 -6.99
C ALA A 199 7.72 23.49 -6.47
N LEU A 200 8.20 22.38 -5.88
CA LEU A 200 9.55 22.27 -5.34
C LEU A 200 10.59 21.80 -6.38
N TYR A 201 10.14 21.40 -7.58
CA TYR A 201 10.99 20.75 -8.56
C TYR A 201 10.81 21.34 -9.96
N ASP A 202 11.89 21.35 -10.73
CA ASP A 202 11.89 21.72 -12.14
C ASP A 202 12.11 20.46 -12.98
N GLY A 203 11.17 20.15 -13.87
CA GLY A 203 11.20 18.90 -14.63
C GLY A 203 12.40 18.77 -15.57
N ASP A 204 12.86 19.88 -16.16
CA ASP A 204 14.03 19.90 -17.05
C ASP A 204 15.31 19.66 -16.27
N ARG A 205 15.46 20.30 -15.10
CA ARG A 205 16.59 20.06 -14.21
C ARG A 205 16.61 18.63 -13.67
N SER A 206 15.45 18.09 -13.30
CA SER A 206 15.33 16.68 -12.90
C SER A 206 15.75 15.76 -14.05
N ARG A 207 15.28 16.00 -15.28
CA ARG A 207 15.71 15.23 -16.45
C ARG A 207 17.22 15.32 -16.66
N GLN A 208 17.82 16.50 -16.57
CA GLN A 208 19.27 16.68 -16.70
C GLN A 208 20.03 15.88 -15.64
N ARG A 209 19.60 15.97 -14.38
CA ARG A 209 20.23 15.27 -13.24
C ARG A 209 20.26 13.75 -13.42
N TYR A 210 19.19 13.18 -13.98
CA TYR A 210 19.07 11.73 -14.19
C TYR A 210 19.47 11.27 -15.59
N GLY A 211 20.04 12.14 -16.44
CA GLY A 211 20.48 11.78 -17.79
C GLY A 211 19.33 11.48 -18.75
N LEU A 212 18.19 12.13 -18.56
CA LEU A 212 16.93 11.90 -19.28
C LEU A 212 16.55 13.04 -20.24
N SER A 213 17.39 14.06 -20.41
CA SER A 213 17.08 15.27 -21.18
C SER A 213 16.81 15.03 -22.66
N GLU A 214 17.36 13.97 -23.25
CA GLU A 214 17.21 13.66 -24.68
C GLU A 214 15.96 12.81 -24.96
N TYR A 215 15.15 12.50 -23.95
CA TYR A 215 14.07 11.53 -24.07
C TYR A 215 12.71 12.08 -23.68
N ARG A 216 11.69 11.64 -24.40
CA ARG A 216 10.30 11.64 -23.94
C ARG A 216 10.09 10.49 -22.96
N VAL A 217 10.21 10.85 -21.69
CA VAL A 217 10.13 9.94 -20.54
C VAL A 217 8.69 9.54 -20.19
N LEU A 218 8.38 8.25 -20.39
CA LEU A 218 7.34 7.55 -19.65
C LEU A 218 7.98 6.95 -18.40
N MET A 219 7.34 7.00 -17.24
CA MET A 219 7.93 6.52 -16.00
C MET A 219 7.02 5.57 -15.23
N PHE A 220 7.61 4.47 -14.79
CA PHE A 220 7.02 3.52 -13.85
C PHE A 220 7.80 3.58 -12.52
N PRO A 221 7.29 4.27 -11.48
CA PRO A 221 8.00 4.45 -10.23
C PRO A 221 7.87 3.21 -9.32
N GLY A 222 8.68 2.19 -9.56
CA GLY A 222 8.84 1.05 -8.66
C GLY A 222 9.24 -0.25 -9.37
N ALA A 223 9.26 -1.35 -8.60
CA ALA A 223 9.63 -2.66 -9.13
C ALA A 223 8.54 -3.22 -10.07
N PRO A 224 8.91 -3.64 -11.30
CA PRO A 224 7.97 -4.22 -12.24
C PRO A 224 7.63 -5.66 -11.79
N ARG A 225 6.43 -6.11 -12.13
CA ARG A 225 5.91 -7.47 -11.88
C ARG A 225 4.99 -7.86 -13.03
N PRO A 226 4.78 -9.16 -13.30
CA PRO A 226 3.90 -9.60 -14.38
C PRO A 226 2.49 -8.99 -14.38
N HIS A 227 1.89 -8.82 -13.19
CA HIS A 227 0.56 -8.23 -13.04
C HIS A 227 0.54 -6.69 -13.15
N LYS A 228 1.71 -6.04 -13.16
CA LYS A 228 1.84 -4.58 -13.32
C LYS A 228 1.90 -4.16 -14.80
N GLY A 229 1.97 -5.11 -15.74
CA GLY A 229 1.77 -4.94 -17.19
C GLY A 229 2.79 -4.04 -17.89
N VAL A 230 4.02 -3.97 -17.37
CA VAL A 230 5.08 -3.15 -17.97
C VAL A 230 5.42 -3.61 -19.39
N GLU A 231 5.26 -4.91 -19.68
CA GLU A 231 5.40 -5.47 -21.03
C GLU A 231 4.48 -4.80 -22.05
N ASP A 232 3.25 -4.45 -21.64
CA ASP A 232 2.26 -3.91 -22.57
C ASP A 232 2.66 -2.49 -23.02
N VAL A 233 3.32 -1.73 -22.14
CA VAL A 233 3.95 -0.44 -22.51
C VAL A 233 5.17 -0.66 -23.41
N LEU A 234 5.99 -1.68 -23.16
CA LEU A 234 7.16 -1.95 -23.99
C LEU A 234 6.78 -2.38 -25.41
N ILE A 235 5.73 -3.20 -25.56
CA ILE A 235 5.14 -3.55 -26.85
C ILE A 235 4.60 -2.29 -27.55
N ALA A 236 3.92 -1.40 -26.82
CA ALA A 236 3.46 -0.12 -27.38
C ALA A 236 4.64 0.76 -27.87
N LEU A 237 5.76 0.79 -27.14
CA LEU A 237 6.96 1.51 -27.57
C LEU A 237 7.61 0.89 -28.81
N GLU A 238 7.61 -0.44 -28.95
CA GLU A 238 8.03 -1.11 -30.17
C GLU A 238 7.17 -0.75 -31.38
N GLN A 239 5.85 -0.67 -31.20
CA GLN A 239 4.92 -0.28 -32.27
C GLN A 239 5.14 1.17 -32.73
N LEU A 240 5.34 2.09 -31.77
CA LEU A 240 5.62 3.49 -32.06
C LEU A 240 6.99 3.67 -32.72
N ASN A 241 7.98 2.87 -32.31
CA ASN A 241 9.33 2.83 -32.83
C ASN A 241 10.03 4.21 -32.91
N GLN A 242 9.85 5.06 -31.89
CA GLN A 242 10.43 6.42 -31.86
C GLN A 242 11.66 6.43 -30.94
N PRO A 243 12.86 6.74 -31.45
CA PRO A 243 14.12 6.51 -30.74
C PRO A 243 14.31 7.40 -29.50
N ASP A 244 13.49 8.42 -29.31
CA ASP A 244 13.50 9.32 -28.15
C ASP A 244 12.45 8.94 -27.08
N LEU A 245 11.54 7.99 -27.34
CA LEU A 245 10.64 7.47 -26.30
C LEU A 245 11.36 6.45 -25.41
N ARG A 246 11.26 6.63 -24.09
CA ARG A 246 11.84 5.69 -23.12
C ARG A 246 10.90 5.42 -21.98
N LEU A 247 10.82 4.15 -21.59
CA LEU A 247 10.25 3.75 -20.31
C LEU A 247 11.35 3.77 -19.24
N VAL A 248 11.24 4.70 -18.32
CA VAL A 248 12.10 4.80 -17.14
C VAL A 248 11.49 3.97 -16.00
N ILE A 249 12.20 2.93 -15.58
CA ILE A 249 11.82 2.10 -14.43
C ILE A 249 12.67 2.53 -13.24
N VAL A 250 12.03 2.99 -12.17
CA VAL A 250 12.72 3.43 -10.96
C VAL A 250 12.75 2.31 -9.93
N GLY A 251 13.94 1.79 -9.66
CA GLY A 251 14.15 0.64 -8.79
C GLY A 251 14.24 -0.67 -9.58
N GLY A 252 13.90 -1.77 -8.92
CA GLY A 252 13.98 -3.10 -9.50
C GLY A 252 13.77 -4.18 -8.46
N SER A 253 13.47 -5.39 -8.93
CA SER A 253 13.21 -6.56 -8.09
C SER A 253 14.52 -7.23 -7.67
N PRO A 254 14.83 -7.39 -6.37
CA PRO A 254 15.83 -8.36 -5.91
C PRO A 254 15.28 -9.79 -5.81
N TYR A 255 14.01 -10.01 -6.14
CA TYR A 255 13.27 -11.23 -5.76
C TYR A 255 13.24 -12.29 -6.87
N ASP A 256 13.44 -11.89 -8.12
CA ASP A 256 13.31 -12.72 -9.32
C ASP A 256 14.13 -12.15 -10.49
N ASP A 257 14.22 -12.90 -11.59
CA ASP A 257 14.92 -12.55 -12.83
C ASP A 257 14.07 -11.70 -13.79
N TYR A 258 12.92 -11.21 -13.33
CA TYR A 258 11.91 -10.59 -14.20
C TYR A 258 12.41 -9.29 -14.84
N ASP A 259 13.09 -8.44 -14.09
CA ASP A 259 13.71 -7.22 -14.62
C ASP A 259 14.74 -7.54 -15.72
N ASP A 260 15.53 -8.60 -15.54
CA ASP A 260 16.57 -9.00 -16.49
C ASP A 260 15.94 -9.50 -17.79
N ARG A 261 14.82 -10.24 -17.69
CA ARG A 261 14.04 -10.67 -18.85
C ARG A 261 13.48 -9.50 -19.64
N LEU A 262 12.96 -8.48 -18.96
CA LEU A 262 12.49 -7.25 -19.63
C LEU A 262 13.64 -6.55 -20.36
N GLN A 263 14.80 -6.43 -19.70
CA GLN A 263 15.98 -5.77 -20.29
C GLN A 263 16.55 -6.56 -21.47
N GLN A 264 16.56 -7.89 -21.42
CA GLN A 264 17.02 -8.74 -22.52
C GLN A 264 16.14 -8.58 -23.77
N GLN A 265 14.82 -8.48 -23.60
CA GLN A 265 13.88 -8.42 -24.71
C GLN A 265 13.67 -6.99 -25.24
N TRP A 266 13.56 -5.99 -24.37
CA TRP A 266 13.17 -4.62 -24.73
C TRP A 266 14.18 -3.56 -24.28
N GLY A 267 15.43 -3.95 -24.04
CA GLY A 267 16.43 -3.07 -23.43
C GLY A 267 16.67 -1.74 -24.16
N GLN A 268 16.42 -1.67 -25.46
CA GLN A 268 16.51 -0.42 -26.24
C GLN A 268 15.48 0.65 -25.83
N TRP A 269 14.36 0.24 -25.22
CA TRP A 269 13.28 1.11 -24.78
C TRP A 269 13.34 1.44 -23.29
N ILE A 270 14.18 0.73 -22.52
CA ILE A 270 14.22 0.80 -21.06
C ILE A 270 15.40 1.64 -20.59
N ILE A 271 15.14 2.55 -19.65
CA ILE A 271 16.18 3.15 -18.80
C ILE A 271 15.89 2.75 -17.36
N LYS A 272 16.84 2.07 -16.71
CA LYS A 272 16.69 1.65 -15.31
C LYS A 272 17.40 2.63 -14.39
N LEU A 273 16.67 3.21 -13.44
CA LEU A 273 17.22 3.98 -12.34
C LEU A 273 17.31 3.08 -11.08
N PRO A 274 18.28 3.29 -10.19
CA PRO A 274 18.43 2.49 -8.99
C PRO A 274 17.25 2.65 -8.03
N ARG A 275 17.17 1.77 -7.02
CA ARG A 275 16.24 1.97 -5.90
C ARG A 275 16.68 3.21 -5.12
N CYS A 276 15.76 4.15 -4.95
CA CYS A 276 16.00 5.40 -4.24
C CYS A 276 15.19 5.47 -2.94
N PRO A 277 15.67 6.23 -1.92
CA PRO A 277 14.87 6.61 -0.77
C PRO A 277 13.59 7.36 -1.18
N MET A 278 12.55 7.27 -0.36
CA MET A 278 11.25 7.88 -0.64
C MET A 278 11.36 9.40 -0.87
N GLU A 279 12.25 10.05 -0.14
CA GLU A 279 12.46 11.51 -0.16
C GLU A 279 13.01 12.01 -1.49
N GLN A 280 13.64 11.13 -2.29
CA GLN A 280 14.14 11.47 -3.63
C GLN A 280 13.10 11.22 -4.73
N MET A 281 12.06 10.44 -4.44
CA MET A 281 11.07 10.06 -5.44
C MET A 281 10.35 11.25 -6.09
N PRO A 282 9.97 12.33 -5.36
CA PRO A 282 9.36 13.49 -5.99
C PRO A 282 10.23 14.12 -7.10
N GLU A 283 11.54 14.27 -6.87
CA GLU A 283 12.47 14.81 -7.87
C GLU A 283 12.60 13.91 -9.11
N ILE A 284 12.64 12.59 -8.89
CA ILE A 284 12.68 11.60 -9.97
C ILE A 284 11.39 11.65 -10.79
N ILE A 285 10.24 11.63 -10.12
CA ILE A 285 8.92 11.71 -10.76
C ILE A 285 8.78 13.03 -11.50
N ALA A 286 9.35 14.14 -11.01
CA ALA A 286 9.37 15.41 -11.71
C ALA A 286 10.05 15.33 -13.09
N ALA A 287 11.00 14.40 -13.31
CA ALA A 287 11.61 14.17 -14.61
C ALA A 287 10.64 13.53 -15.64
N ALA A 288 9.60 12.84 -15.20
CA ALA A 288 8.66 12.17 -16.08
C ALA A 288 7.82 13.16 -16.90
N HIS A 289 7.54 12.80 -18.16
CA HIS A 289 6.47 13.45 -18.94
C HIS A 289 5.13 12.77 -18.69
N ILE A 290 5.12 11.43 -18.59
CA ILE A 290 3.93 10.62 -18.34
C ILE A 290 4.25 9.62 -17.24
N ILE A 291 3.34 9.45 -16.28
CA ILE A 291 3.37 8.32 -15.35
C ILE A 291 2.50 7.20 -15.91
N VAL A 292 3.08 6.01 -16.05
CA VAL A 292 2.37 4.84 -16.55
C VAL A 292 2.06 3.87 -15.43
N VAL A 293 0.80 3.42 -15.37
CA VAL A 293 0.33 2.40 -14.43
C VAL A 293 -0.49 1.37 -15.21
N PRO A 294 0.16 0.51 -16.02
CA PRO A 294 -0.50 -0.34 -17.02
C PRO A 294 -0.93 -1.70 -16.42
N GLN A 295 -1.61 -1.71 -15.27
CA GLN A 295 -1.90 -2.97 -14.57
C GLN A 295 -2.75 -3.92 -15.43
N ARG A 296 -2.44 -5.22 -15.37
CA ARG A 296 -3.25 -6.27 -15.99
C ARG A 296 -4.41 -6.66 -15.08
N ASP A 297 -5.48 -7.18 -15.67
CA ASP A 297 -6.69 -7.54 -14.93
C ASP A 297 -6.53 -8.88 -14.19
N THR A 298 -5.90 -8.82 -13.02
CA THR A 298 -5.65 -9.96 -12.14
C THR A 298 -6.27 -9.70 -10.76
N LEU A 299 -6.62 -10.76 -10.01
CA LEU A 299 -7.15 -10.62 -8.65
C LEU A 299 -6.24 -9.79 -7.73
N ALA A 300 -4.92 -9.95 -7.87
CA ALA A 300 -3.95 -9.16 -7.11
C ALA A 300 -4.00 -7.68 -7.50
N ALA A 301 -4.11 -7.36 -8.79
CA ALA A 301 -4.21 -5.97 -9.25
C ALA A 301 -5.55 -5.32 -8.86
N GLN A 302 -6.66 -6.05 -8.94
CA GLN A 302 -8.00 -5.56 -8.57
C GLN A 302 -8.13 -5.26 -7.07
N SER A 303 -7.43 -6.02 -6.23
CA SER A 303 -7.51 -5.87 -4.77
C SER A 303 -6.52 -4.86 -4.18
N GLN A 304 -5.56 -4.36 -4.98
CA GLN A 304 -4.50 -3.45 -4.54
C GLN A 304 -4.76 -2.01 -4.92
N PHE A 305 -4.50 -1.10 -3.97
CA PHE A 305 -4.51 0.33 -4.24
C PHE A 305 -3.26 0.76 -5.07
N PRO A 306 -3.43 1.47 -6.20
CA PRO A 306 -2.34 1.76 -7.14
C PRO A 306 -1.45 2.93 -6.67
N LEU A 307 -0.56 2.71 -5.70
CA LEU A 307 0.27 3.77 -5.09
C LEU A 307 1.03 4.64 -6.11
N LYS A 308 1.57 4.03 -7.16
CA LYS A 308 2.32 4.69 -8.25
C LYS A 308 1.50 5.73 -9.00
N MET A 309 0.18 5.53 -9.06
CA MET A 309 -0.76 6.47 -9.64
C MET A 309 -0.83 7.74 -8.82
N THR A 310 -1.01 7.60 -7.50
CA THR A 310 -1.07 8.74 -6.58
C THR A 310 0.25 9.49 -6.50
N ASP A 311 1.39 8.84 -6.75
CA ASP A 311 2.69 9.51 -6.92
C ASP A 311 2.66 10.50 -8.10
N GLY A 312 2.20 10.03 -9.27
CA GLY A 312 2.06 10.84 -10.48
C GLY A 312 1.03 11.96 -10.32
N MET A 313 -0.14 11.63 -9.78
CA MET A 313 -1.18 12.61 -9.48
C MET A 313 -0.64 13.69 -8.53
N ALA A 314 0.04 13.31 -7.45
CA ALA A 314 0.60 14.27 -6.49
C ALA A 314 1.69 15.15 -7.10
N MET A 315 2.41 14.69 -8.12
CA MET A 315 3.40 15.50 -8.83
C MET A 315 2.85 16.20 -10.08
N ALA A 316 1.52 16.30 -10.19
CA ALA A 316 0.81 16.92 -11.31
C ALA A 316 1.22 16.38 -12.69
N LYS A 317 1.58 15.10 -12.77
CA LYS A 317 1.96 14.46 -14.03
C LYS A 317 0.73 13.91 -14.74
N PRO A 318 0.67 13.98 -16.08
CA PRO A 318 -0.25 13.15 -16.86
C PRO A 318 -0.10 11.69 -16.44
N VAL A 319 -1.22 11.02 -16.14
CA VAL A 319 -1.24 9.60 -15.78
C VAL A 319 -1.95 8.81 -16.86
N LEU A 320 -1.24 7.85 -17.46
CA LEU A 320 -1.78 6.86 -18.38
C LEU A 320 -1.89 5.52 -17.66
N SER A 321 -3.09 4.95 -17.62
CA SER A 321 -3.37 3.75 -16.84
C SER A 321 -4.46 2.89 -17.48
N THR A 322 -4.67 1.69 -16.94
CA THR A 322 -5.68 0.73 -17.39
C THR A 322 -6.95 0.83 -16.56
N THR A 323 -8.07 0.31 -17.06
CA THR A 323 -9.37 0.29 -16.34
C THR A 323 -9.50 -0.81 -15.27
N VAL A 324 -8.43 -1.09 -14.51
CA VAL A 324 -8.39 -2.19 -13.52
C VAL A 324 -8.70 -1.71 -12.10
N GLY A 325 -9.60 -2.41 -11.40
CA GLY A 325 -9.94 -2.13 -10.01
C GLY A 325 -10.46 -0.70 -9.82
N ASP A 326 -9.97 0.00 -8.80
CA ASP A 326 -10.40 1.37 -8.47
C ASP A 326 -9.80 2.45 -9.39
N ILE A 327 -8.96 2.08 -10.36
CA ILE A 327 -8.25 3.06 -11.21
C ILE A 327 -9.19 4.07 -11.89
N PRO A 328 -10.29 3.66 -12.56
CA PRO A 328 -11.19 4.60 -13.21
C PRO A 328 -11.78 5.62 -12.25
N ASP A 329 -12.14 5.18 -11.03
CA ASP A 329 -12.69 6.05 -10.00
C ASP A 329 -11.61 6.96 -9.41
N ILE A 330 -10.38 6.46 -9.23
CA ILE A 330 -9.26 7.26 -8.71
C ILE A 330 -8.88 8.38 -9.66
N LEU A 331 -8.77 8.10 -10.95
CA LEU A 331 -8.40 9.12 -11.94
C LEU A 331 -9.59 10.00 -12.32
N GLY A 332 -10.81 9.46 -12.39
CA GLY A 332 -11.96 10.15 -12.97
C GLY A 332 -11.61 10.72 -14.34
N ASN A 333 -11.95 12.00 -14.57
CA ASN A 333 -11.57 12.70 -15.81
C ASN A 333 -10.11 13.19 -15.82
N ALA A 334 -9.34 12.97 -14.76
CA ALA A 334 -8.00 13.53 -14.60
C ALA A 334 -6.87 12.57 -15.03
N GLY A 335 -7.18 11.49 -15.75
CA GLY A 335 -6.21 10.58 -16.34
C GLY A 335 -6.58 10.13 -17.74
N TYR A 336 -5.69 9.35 -18.34
CA TYR A 336 -5.90 8.65 -19.60
C TYR A 336 -6.10 7.17 -19.28
N LEU A 337 -7.22 6.62 -19.72
CA LEU A 337 -7.61 5.23 -19.46
C LEU A 337 -7.62 4.45 -20.77
N VAL A 338 -7.05 3.27 -20.72
CA VAL A 338 -7.10 2.26 -21.78
C VAL A 338 -7.58 0.93 -21.19
N ASP A 339 -7.97 0.00 -22.05
CA ASP A 339 -8.27 -1.36 -21.61
C ASP A 339 -6.99 -2.07 -21.12
N PRO A 340 -7.08 -2.95 -20.11
CA PRO A 340 -5.96 -3.80 -19.71
C PRO A 340 -5.49 -4.67 -20.89
N GLU A 341 -4.20 -5.05 -20.86
CA GLU A 341 -3.60 -5.97 -21.84
C GLU A 341 -3.76 -5.52 -23.30
N SER A 342 -3.83 -4.19 -23.52
CA SER A 342 -4.06 -3.58 -24.83
C SER A 342 -2.91 -2.66 -25.24
N PRO A 343 -1.75 -3.22 -25.71
CA PRO A 343 -0.62 -2.42 -26.19
C PRO A 343 -0.98 -1.41 -27.28
N ASP A 344 -1.92 -1.75 -28.18
CA ASP A 344 -2.33 -0.86 -29.27
C ASP A 344 -2.99 0.42 -28.75
N GLN A 345 -3.87 0.31 -27.74
CA GLN A 345 -4.48 1.46 -27.10
C GLN A 345 -3.45 2.27 -26.29
N LEU A 346 -2.48 1.61 -25.66
CA LEU A 346 -1.36 2.28 -25.01
C LEU A 346 -0.54 3.09 -26.03
N ALA A 347 -0.23 2.53 -27.20
CA ALA A 347 0.52 3.22 -28.24
C ALA A 347 -0.23 4.46 -28.74
N GLU A 348 -1.53 4.32 -29.04
CA GLU A 348 -2.40 5.43 -29.44
C GLU A 348 -2.46 6.52 -28.37
N ALA A 349 -2.67 6.14 -27.10
CA ALA A 349 -2.74 7.08 -25.99
C ALA A 349 -1.41 7.81 -25.76
N ILE A 350 -0.27 7.11 -25.85
CA ILE A 350 1.06 7.71 -25.73
C ILE A 350 1.28 8.75 -26.83
N ALA A 351 0.99 8.40 -28.09
CA ALA A 351 1.10 9.32 -29.21
C ALA A 351 0.17 10.54 -29.04
N GLY A 352 -1.08 10.31 -28.65
CA GLY A 352 -2.06 11.36 -28.38
C GLY A 352 -1.61 12.33 -27.28
N ILE A 353 -1.13 11.82 -26.15
CA ILE A 353 -0.63 12.63 -25.02
C ILE A 353 0.52 13.52 -25.47
N PHE A 354 1.48 13.01 -26.24
CA PHE A 354 2.61 13.83 -26.71
C PHE A 354 2.22 14.79 -27.85
N SER A 355 1.18 14.50 -28.62
CA SER A 355 0.69 15.41 -29.67
C SER A 355 -0.01 16.66 -29.12
N ASP A 356 -0.59 16.58 -27.93
CA ASP A 356 -1.22 17.70 -27.20
C ASP A 356 -0.80 17.67 -25.72
N PHE A 357 0.50 17.93 -25.51
CA PHE A 357 1.11 17.82 -24.19
C PHE A 357 0.65 18.94 -23.23
N ASP A 358 0.20 20.08 -23.75
CA ASP A 358 -0.36 21.17 -22.94
C ASP A 358 -1.68 20.74 -22.30
N SER A 359 -2.60 20.14 -23.07
CA SER A 359 -3.83 19.56 -22.52
C SER A 359 -3.52 18.43 -21.52
N ALA A 360 -2.52 17.61 -21.80
CA ALA A 360 -2.09 16.56 -20.86
C ALA A 360 -1.57 17.14 -19.54
N THR A 361 -0.79 18.22 -19.60
CA THR A 361 -0.27 18.93 -18.43
C THR A 361 -1.43 19.50 -17.60
N HIS A 362 -2.43 20.10 -18.25
CA HIS A 362 -3.64 20.58 -17.56
C HIS A 362 -4.40 19.44 -16.88
N ARG A 363 -4.52 18.27 -17.53
CA ARG A 363 -5.11 17.07 -16.93
C ARG A 363 -4.30 16.58 -15.71
N GLY A 364 -2.97 16.64 -15.78
CA GLY A 364 -2.08 16.36 -14.64
C GLY A 364 -2.37 17.27 -13.43
N GLN A 365 -2.61 18.56 -13.66
CA GLN A 365 -3.01 19.52 -12.60
C GLN A 365 -4.37 19.17 -11.97
N GLN A 366 -5.34 18.71 -12.78
CA GLN A 366 -6.61 18.20 -12.26
C GLN A 366 -6.37 16.94 -11.40
N GLY A 367 -5.46 16.07 -11.82
CA GLY A 367 -5.06 14.87 -11.07
C GLY A 367 -4.46 15.23 -9.72
N ARG A 368 -3.62 16.26 -9.67
CA ARG A 368 -3.09 16.82 -8.42
C ARG A 368 -4.18 17.32 -7.49
N SER A 369 -5.10 18.13 -8.00
CA SER A 369 -6.21 18.68 -7.20
C SER A 369 -7.02 17.54 -6.57
N ARG A 370 -7.37 16.54 -7.38
CA ARG A 370 -8.05 15.32 -6.93
C ARG A 370 -7.24 14.54 -5.88
N CYS A 371 -5.93 14.41 -6.07
CA CYS A 371 -5.05 13.75 -5.09
C CYS A 371 -5.08 14.46 -3.73
N ILE A 372 -5.01 15.80 -3.71
CA ILE A 372 -5.08 16.59 -2.46
C ILE A 372 -6.43 16.35 -1.76
N ASP A 373 -7.53 16.40 -2.51
CA ASP A 373 -8.88 16.37 -1.94
C ASP A 373 -9.25 14.99 -1.38
N TYR A 374 -8.90 13.92 -2.08
CA TYR A 374 -9.40 12.57 -1.80
C TYR A 374 -8.33 11.57 -1.37
N TYR A 375 -7.07 11.78 -1.75
CA TYR A 375 -5.99 10.78 -1.60
C TYR A 375 -4.79 11.33 -0.82
N SER A 376 -4.90 12.47 -0.16
CA SER A 376 -3.83 13.01 0.70
C SER A 376 -3.85 12.36 2.08
N ILE A 377 -2.74 12.45 2.81
CA ILE A 377 -2.69 12.10 4.24
C ILE A 377 -3.78 12.85 5.02
N LYS A 378 -4.02 14.14 4.69
CA LYS A 378 -5.09 14.94 5.30
C LYS A 378 -6.48 14.35 5.01
N ALA A 379 -6.74 13.90 3.79
CA ALA A 379 -7.99 13.24 3.43
C ALA A 379 -8.18 11.92 4.19
N MET A 380 -7.13 11.09 4.24
CA MET A 380 -7.10 9.85 5.00
C MET A 380 -7.35 10.08 6.50
N ALA A 381 -6.76 11.13 7.09
CA ALA A 381 -6.95 11.49 8.49
C ALA A 381 -8.42 11.83 8.83
N ARG A 382 -9.14 12.52 7.94
CA ARG A 382 -10.57 12.83 8.13
C ARG A 382 -11.42 11.54 8.20
N THR A 383 -11.17 10.60 7.30
CA THR A 383 -11.84 9.30 7.31
C THR A 383 -11.50 8.52 8.56
N LEU A 384 -10.21 8.45 8.92
CA LEU A 384 -9.75 7.70 10.08
C LEU A 384 -10.30 8.27 11.40
N ALA A 385 -10.35 9.60 11.55
CA ALA A 385 -10.96 10.24 12.71
C ALA A 385 -12.42 9.82 12.92
N THR A 386 -13.17 9.65 11.83
CA THR A 386 -14.56 9.18 11.88
C THR A 386 -14.63 7.74 12.39
N VAL A 387 -13.78 6.86 11.86
CA VAL A 387 -13.67 5.45 12.29
C VAL A 387 -13.28 5.33 13.76
N MET A 388 -12.39 6.19 14.23
CA MET A 388 -11.84 6.13 15.58
C MET A 388 -12.74 6.77 16.64
N SER A 389 -13.58 7.74 16.25
CA SER A 389 -14.42 8.51 17.17
C SER A 389 -15.25 7.68 18.17
N PRO A 390 -15.80 6.49 17.84
CA PRO A 390 -16.57 5.70 18.80
C PRO A 390 -15.70 5.01 19.86
N TYR A 391 -14.40 4.89 19.62
CA TYR A 391 -13.45 4.14 20.45
C TYR A 391 -12.49 5.06 21.22
N ALA A 392 -12.51 6.36 20.92
CA ALA A 392 -11.82 7.34 21.75
C ALA A 392 -12.41 7.28 23.16
N PRO A 393 -11.58 7.19 24.22
CA PRO A 393 -12.09 7.20 25.58
C PRO A 393 -12.92 8.48 25.79
N SER A 394 -14.11 8.31 26.36
CA SER A 394 -15.01 9.42 26.66
C SER A 394 -14.32 10.41 27.61
N HIS A 395 -13.84 11.52 27.07
CA HIS A 395 -13.51 12.69 27.87
C HIS A 395 -14.82 13.22 28.46
N PRO A 396 -14.89 13.54 29.76
CA PRO A 396 -16.04 14.28 30.29
C PRO A 396 -16.18 15.56 29.46
N ALA A 397 -17.38 15.77 28.89
CA ALA A 397 -17.72 16.95 28.13
C ALA A 397 -17.31 18.20 28.92
N ASN A 398 -16.53 19.09 28.30
CA ASN A 398 -16.21 20.38 28.88
C ASN A 398 -17.49 21.24 28.82
N PRO A 399 -18.14 21.59 29.95
CA PRO A 399 -19.37 22.38 29.92
C PRO A 399 -18.97 23.85 29.85
N LEU A 400 -18.60 24.33 28.66
CA LEU A 400 -18.44 25.76 28.39
C LEU A 400 -19.01 26.09 27.02
N HIS A 401 -20.33 25.94 26.89
CA HIS A 401 -21.15 26.77 26.02
C HIS A 401 -22.49 27.02 26.73
N ASP A 402 -22.43 27.85 27.77
CA ASP A 402 -23.60 28.61 28.20
C ASP A 402 -23.11 30.05 28.45
N VAL A 403 -22.96 30.80 27.37
CA VAL A 403 -22.95 32.26 27.43
C VAL A 403 -24.32 32.68 26.96
N SER A 404 -25.20 32.91 27.93
CA SER A 404 -26.45 33.62 27.76
C SER A 404 -26.16 34.98 27.14
N LEU A 405 -26.78 35.27 26.00
CA LEU A 405 -26.97 36.63 25.53
C LEU A 405 -28.04 37.29 26.41
N ALA A 406 -27.62 38.29 27.18
CA ALA A 406 -28.44 39.39 27.64
C ALA A 406 -27.91 40.68 27.02
#